data_AF-A0A414RRL6-F1
#
_entry.id   AF-A0A414RRL6-F1
#
_cell.length_a   1.000
_cell.length_b   1.000
_cell.length_c   1.000
_cell.angle_alpha   90.00
_cell.angle_beta   90.00
_cell.angle_gamma   90.00
#
_symmetry.space_group_name_H-M   'P 1'
#
loop_
_entity.id
_entity.type
_entity.pdbx_description
1 polymer ?
#
loop_
_entity_poly.entity_id
_entity_poly.type
_entity_poly.pdbx_seq_one_letter_code
_entity_poly.pdbx_strand_id
1 'polypeptide(L)'
;MSISIHELLAVARESEGVKAVQGDDMLCEKRFAPDTRYMVEFLLLEQKEQFGEKGEYHRYFLTKEAYQELINLQNKGVLRFQRQALVLEGTLHYLPAQAFFRDRE
;
A
#
# COMPACT_ATOMS: atom_id res chain seq x y z
N MET A 1 -41.74 -8.15 -6.66
CA MET A 1 -40.41 -7.80 -7.21
C MET A 1 -39.49 -7.53 -6.04
N SER A 2 -38.43 -8.31 -5.87
CA SER A 2 -37.39 -8.06 -4.85
C SER A 2 -36.26 -7.29 -5.53
N ILE A 3 -36.14 -6.01 -5.20
CA ILE A 3 -35.03 -5.17 -5.67
C ILE A 3 -33.75 -5.73 -5.04
N SER A 4 -32.73 -6.00 -5.85
CA SER A 4 -31.44 -6.51 -5.37
C SER A 4 -30.67 -5.40 -4.64
N ILE A 5 -29.82 -5.75 -3.67
CA ILE A 5 -28.96 -4.79 -2.96
C ILE A 5 -28.16 -3.92 -3.95
N HIS A 6 -27.78 -4.48 -5.10
CA HIS A 6 -27.08 -3.76 -6.16
C HIS A 6 -27.92 -2.66 -6.82
N GLU A 7 -29.23 -2.90 -7.01
CA GLU A 7 -30.15 -1.89 -7.54
C GLU A 7 -30.40 -0.78 -6.52
N LEU A 8 -30.53 -1.13 -5.23
CA LEU A 8 -30.62 -0.14 -4.16
C LEU A 8 -29.38 0.75 -4.09
N LEU A 9 -28.18 0.18 -4.30
CA LEU A 9 -26.92 0.92 -4.32
C LEU A 9 -26.80 1.84 -5.55
N ALA A 10 -27.28 1.40 -6.71
CA ALA A 10 -27.29 2.20 -7.94
C ALA A 10 -28.24 3.39 -7.81
N VAL A 11 -29.46 3.16 -7.31
CA VAL A 11 -30.46 4.21 -7.08
C VAL A 11 -29.99 5.24 -6.05
N ALA A 12 -29.31 4.79 -4.98
CA ALA A 12 -28.72 5.71 -3.99
C ALA A 12 -27.64 6.61 -4.60
N ARG A 13 -26.84 6.09 -5.55
CA ARG A 13 -25.81 6.87 -6.24
C ARG A 13 -26.39 7.92 -7.19
N GLU A 14 -27.45 7.58 -7.91
CA GLU A 14 -28.13 8.51 -8.82
C GLU A 14 -28.92 9.60 -8.07
N SER A 15 -29.55 9.26 -6.94
CA SER A 15 -30.36 10.19 -6.15
C SER A 15 -29.52 11.23 -5.38
N GLU A 16 -28.27 10.92 -5.04
CA GLU A 16 -27.35 11.81 -4.31
C GLU A 16 -26.62 12.80 -5.24
N GLY A 17 -26.96 12.85 -6.54
CA GLY A 17 -26.37 13.82 -7.47
C GLY A 17 -24.84 13.75 -7.56
N VAL A 18 -24.26 12.59 -7.25
CA VAL A 18 -22.81 12.38 -7.32
C VAL A 18 -22.44 12.37 -8.80
N LYS A 19 -22.01 13.53 -9.29
CA LYS A 19 -21.31 13.66 -10.58
C LYS A 19 -20.31 12.51 -10.68
N ALA A 20 -20.40 11.74 -11.77
CA ALA A 20 -19.39 10.77 -12.14
C ALA A 20 -18.01 11.39 -11.84
N VAL A 21 -17.27 10.78 -10.92
CA VAL A 21 -15.91 11.21 -10.63
C VAL A 21 -15.16 11.06 -11.93
N GLN A 22 -14.59 12.17 -12.41
CA GLN A 22 -13.79 12.20 -13.62
C GLN A 22 -12.70 11.12 -13.50
N GLY A 23 -12.85 10.02 -14.24
CA GLY A 23 -12.01 8.82 -14.06
C GLY A 23 -12.63 7.49 -14.51
N ASP A 24 -13.94 7.45 -14.77
CA ASP A 24 -14.61 6.23 -15.29
C ASP A 24 -14.20 5.86 -16.74
N ASP A 25 -13.42 6.72 -17.42
CA ASP A 25 -12.85 6.47 -18.75
C ASP A 25 -11.37 6.03 -18.72
N MET A 26 -10.84 5.69 -17.55
CA MET A 26 -9.46 5.20 -17.44
C MET A 26 -9.46 3.68 -17.45
N LEU A 27 -9.29 3.07 -18.63
CA LEU A 27 -8.51 1.85 -18.72
C LEU A 27 -7.21 2.10 -17.93
N CYS A 28 -7.16 1.60 -16.70
CA CYS A 28 -6.11 1.87 -15.72
C CYS A 28 -4.86 1.06 -16.10
N GLU A 29 -4.25 1.35 -17.24
CA GLU A 29 -3.18 0.55 -17.82
C GLU A 29 -1.84 0.69 -17.06
N LYS A 30 -1.69 1.67 -16.16
CA LYS A 30 -0.46 1.81 -15.36
C LYS A 30 -0.74 2.18 -13.90
N ARG A 31 -1.15 1.18 -13.13
CA ARG A 31 -1.33 1.28 -11.67
C ARG A 31 -0.03 1.52 -10.90
N PHE A 32 1.11 1.10 -11.46
CA PHE A 32 2.43 1.23 -10.87
C PHE A 32 3.46 1.60 -11.95
N ALA A 33 4.59 2.18 -11.54
CA ALA A 33 5.72 2.36 -12.43
C ALA A 33 6.22 0.98 -12.92
N PRO A 34 6.69 0.86 -14.18
CA PRO A 34 7.01 -0.44 -14.80
C PRO A 34 8.13 -1.22 -14.08
N ASP A 35 8.93 -0.54 -13.29
CA ASP A 35 10.03 -1.03 -12.46
C ASP A 35 9.64 -1.25 -10.99
N THR A 36 8.40 -0.92 -10.60
CA THR A 36 7.88 -1.23 -9.26
C THR A 36 7.78 -2.75 -9.11
N ARG A 37 8.34 -3.28 -8.02
CA ARG A 37 8.35 -4.72 -7.71
C ARG A 37 7.81 -5.02 -6.31
N TYR A 38 7.87 -4.05 -5.40
CA TYR A 38 7.50 -4.24 -4.01
C TYR A 38 6.58 -3.12 -3.52
N MET A 39 5.75 -3.45 -2.56
CA MET A 39 5.06 -2.48 -1.72
C MET A 39 5.40 -2.80 -0.27
N VAL A 40 5.75 -1.77 0.51
CA VAL A 40 6.07 -1.93 1.93
C VAL A 40 5.32 -0.88 2.73
N GLU A 41 4.76 -1.32 3.85
CA GLU A 41 4.26 -0.46 4.90
C GLU A 41 5.17 -0.59 6.12
N PHE A 42 5.64 0.52 6.67
CA PHE A 42 6.57 0.52 7.80
C PHE A 42 6.31 1.67 8.76
N LEU A 43 6.69 1.46 10.01
CA LEU A 43 6.72 2.49 11.05
C LEU A 43 8.14 3.03 11.18
N LEU A 44 8.30 4.34 11.22
CA LEU A 44 9.60 4.97 11.46
C LEU A 44 9.93 4.92 12.96
N LEU A 45 11.08 4.36 13.33
CA LEU A 45 11.50 4.21 14.73
C LEU A 45 12.46 5.32 15.20
N GLU A 46 13.06 6.03 14.25
CA GLU A 46 13.98 7.16 14.47
C GLU A 46 13.68 8.28 13.49
N GLN A 47 13.75 9.55 13.93
CA GLN A 47 13.58 10.69 13.03
C GLN A 47 14.65 10.66 11.93
N LYS A 48 14.22 10.86 10.70
CA LYS A 48 15.09 10.94 9.53
C LYS A 48 14.59 12.04 8.62
N GLU A 49 15.45 12.98 8.25
CA GLU A 49 15.08 14.10 7.37
C GLU A 49 14.40 13.64 6.07
N GLN A 50 14.83 12.49 5.53
CA GLN A 50 14.25 11.90 4.32
C GLN A 50 12.85 11.28 4.52
N PHE A 51 12.51 10.84 5.73
CA PHE A 51 11.31 10.04 5.98
C PHE A 51 10.28 10.77 6.86
N GLY A 52 10.71 11.63 7.77
CA GLY A 52 9.84 12.35 8.70
C GLY A 52 10.19 12.09 10.16
N GLU A 53 9.17 12.23 11.01
CA GLU A 53 9.26 12.11 12.46
C GLU A 53 9.13 10.66 12.94
N LYS A 54 9.75 10.38 14.09
CA LYS A 54 9.62 9.08 14.74
C LYS A 54 8.15 8.77 15.04
N GLY A 55 7.71 7.57 14.69
CA GLY A 55 6.35 7.09 14.90
C GLY A 55 5.42 7.28 13.69
N GLU A 56 5.89 7.93 12.62
CA GLU A 56 5.12 8.04 11.39
C GLU A 56 5.02 6.69 10.66
N TYR A 57 3.86 6.47 10.05
CA TYR A 57 3.57 5.28 9.25
C TYR A 57 3.63 5.62 7.77
N HIS A 58 4.44 4.89 7.02
CA HIS A 58 4.64 5.12 5.59
C HIS A 58 4.26 3.89 4.79
N ARG A 59 3.78 4.13 3.56
CA ARG A 59 3.49 3.10 2.56
C ARG A 59 4.15 3.44 1.24
N TYR A 60 5.16 2.69 0.84
CA TYR A 60 5.97 2.95 -0.35
C TYR A 60 5.79 1.85 -1.39
N PHE A 61 5.87 2.24 -2.67
CA PHE A 61 5.99 1.35 -3.82
C PHE A 61 7.39 1.50 -4.39
N LEU A 62 8.08 0.37 -4.53
CA LEU A 62 9.54 0.36 -4.59
C LEU A 62 10.02 -0.50 -5.74
N THR A 63 11.13 -0.05 -6.32
CA THR A 63 11.99 -0.90 -7.13
C THR A 63 12.67 -1.95 -6.24
N LYS A 64 13.38 -2.89 -6.87
CA LYS A 64 14.14 -3.90 -6.13
C LYS A 64 15.26 -3.27 -5.31
N GLU A 65 15.92 -2.24 -5.84
CA GLU A 65 17.05 -1.56 -5.22
C GLU A 65 16.59 -0.79 -3.98
N ALA A 66 15.55 0.04 -4.11
CA ALA A 66 15.00 0.82 -2.99
C ALA A 66 14.44 -0.09 -1.87
N TYR A 67 13.87 -1.24 -2.24
CA TYR A 67 13.45 -2.25 -1.27
C TYR A 67 14.62 -2.81 -0.45
N GLN A 68 15.76 -3.10 -1.09
CA GLN A 68 16.97 -3.57 -0.40
C GLN A 68 17.52 -2.51 0.56
N GLU A 69 17.47 -1.22 0.19
CA GLU A 69 17.86 -0.12 1.07
C GLU A 69 16.98 -0.04 2.33
N LEU A 70 15.66 -0.17 2.18
CA LEU A 70 14.74 -0.19 3.33
C LEU A 70 14.98 -1.42 4.24
N ILE A 71 15.31 -2.58 3.68
CA ILE A 71 15.69 -3.75 4.49
C ILE A 71 16.95 -3.46 5.30
N ASN A 72 17.94 -2.77 4.73
CA ASN A 72 19.13 -2.36 5.48
C ASN A 72 18.80 -1.38 6.61
N LEU A 73 17.87 -0.46 6.39
CA LEU A 73 17.38 0.46 7.43
C LEU A 73 16.60 -0.28 8.53
N GLN A 74 15.81 -1.27 8.17
CA GLN A 74 15.14 -2.15 9.13
C GLN A 74 16.14 -2.91 9.99
N ASN A 75 17.18 -3.50 9.39
CA ASN A 75 18.22 -4.23 10.12
C ASN A 75 19.02 -3.32 11.07
N LYS A 76 19.13 -2.03 10.75
CA LYS A 76 19.73 -1.01 11.63
C LYS A 76 18.78 -0.51 12.72
N GLY A 77 17.52 -0.95 12.73
CA GLY A 77 16.52 -0.51 13.71
C GLY A 77 15.92 0.88 13.46
N VAL A 78 16.16 1.47 12.29
CA VAL A 78 15.66 2.82 11.93
C VAL A 78 14.15 2.81 11.68
N LEU A 79 13.64 1.70 11.16
CA LEU A 79 12.23 1.51 10.82
C LEU A 79 11.83 0.05 11.03
N ARG A 80 10.52 -0.21 11.06
CA ARG A 80 9.97 -1.56 11.20
C ARG A 80 8.86 -1.81 10.20
N PHE A 81 9.05 -2.79 9.33
CA PHE A 81 8.01 -3.23 8.40
C PHE A 81 6.84 -3.80 9.16
N GLN A 82 5.65 -3.39 8.73
CA GLN A 82 4.37 -3.87 9.20
C GLN A 82 3.76 -4.81 8.17
N ARG A 83 3.86 -4.45 6.88
CA ARG A 83 3.35 -5.24 5.75
C ARG A 83 4.26 -5.11 4.56
N GLN A 84 4.27 -6.14 3.73
CA GLN A 84 5.03 -6.16 2.50
C GLN A 84 4.26 -6.98 1.45
N ALA A 85 4.38 -6.60 0.19
CA ALA A 85 3.76 -7.29 -0.93
C ALA A 85 4.65 -7.24 -2.17
N LEU A 86 4.54 -8.27 -3.00
CA LEU A 86 5.06 -8.24 -4.36
C LEU A 86 4.05 -7.55 -5.28
N VAL A 87 4.54 -6.74 -6.21
CA VAL A 87 3.76 -6.14 -7.28
C VAL A 87 3.97 -7.00 -8.52
N LEU A 88 2.97 -7.82 -8.86
CA LEU A 88 2.98 -8.71 -10.01
C LEU A 88 1.81 -8.36 -10.92
N GLU A 89 2.09 -8.07 -12.18
CA GLU A 89 1.06 -7.79 -13.20
C GLU A 89 0.01 -6.74 -12.74
N GLY A 90 0.45 -5.70 -12.02
CA GLY A 90 -0.44 -4.66 -11.51
C GLY A 90 -1.24 -5.01 -10.26
N THR A 91 -0.96 -6.15 -9.63
CA THR A 91 -1.64 -6.66 -8.44
C THR A 91 -0.68 -6.81 -7.26
N LEU A 92 -1.19 -6.59 -6.04
CA LEU A 92 -0.44 -6.76 -4.78
C LEU A 92 -0.61 -8.17 -4.22
N HIS A 93 0.49 -8.90 -4.11
CA HIS A 93 0.57 -10.20 -3.45
C HIS A 93 1.23 -10.03 -2.10
N TYR A 94 0.40 -9.87 -1.06
CA TYR A 94 0.88 -9.70 0.30
C TYR A 94 1.65 -10.94 0.75
N LEU A 95 2.88 -10.70 1.20
CA LEU A 95 3.68 -11.75 1.81
C LEU A 95 3.23 -11.91 3.26
N PRO A 96 3.38 -13.11 3.85
CA PRO A 96 3.19 -13.28 5.27
C PRO A 96 4.03 -12.24 6.01
N ALA A 97 3.49 -11.70 7.11
CA ALA A 97 4.28 -10.92 8.03
C ALA A 97 5.52 -11.74 8.35
N GLN A 98 6.71 -11.24 8.00
CA GLN A 98 7.94 -11.87 8.46
C GLN A 98 7.78 -11.95 9.97
N ALA A 99 7.64 -13.17 10.47
CA ALA A 99 7.61 -13.44 11.89
C ALA A 99 8.99 -13.04 12.40
N PHE A 100 9.14 -11.76 12.71
CA PHE A 100 10.21 -11.30 13.57
C PHE A 100 9.95 -11.99 14.89
N PHE A 101 10.60 -13.14 15.06
CA PHE A 101 10.94 -13.64 16.37
C PHE A 101 11.63 -12.46 17.07
N ARG A 102 10.86 -11.76 17.91
CA ARG A 102 11.44 -11.15 19.09
C ARG A 102 12.09 -12.31 19.81
N ASP A 103 13.39 -12.49 19.62
CA ASP A 103 14.19 -13.07 20.68
C ASP A 103 13.98 -12.11 21.86
N ARG A 104 13.06 -12.53 22.72
CA ARG A 104 12.74 -11.91 23.97
C ARG A 104 13.73 -12.55 24.93
N GLU A 105 14.51 -11.69 25.57
CA GLU A 105 15.43 -11.93 26.71
C GLU A 105 16.91 -12.13 26.35
#